data_AF-A0A8B5WN11-F1
#
_entry.id   AF-A0A8B5WN11-F1
#
_cell.length_a   1.000
_cell.length_b   1.000
_cell.length_c   1.000
_cell.angle_alpha   90.00
_cell.angle_beta   90.00
_cell.angle_gamma   90.00
#
_symmetry.space_group_name_H-M   'P 1'
#
loop_
_entity.id
_entity.type
_entity.pdbx_description
1 polymer ?
#
loop_
_entity_poly.entity_id
_entity_poly.type
_entity_poly.pdbx_seq_one_letter_code
_entity_poly.pdbx_strand_id
1 'polypeptide(L)' 'MKTNVSGLLRDFPRIRRAALAGEEVLVETREGNLLIVAETPPSASLYGSMKDEIESSADDLDSPTLPSSEWGAAL' A
#
# COMPACT_ATOMS: atom_id res chain seq x y z
N MET A 1 -0.71 9.73 -20.71
CA MET A 1 -0.78 9.20 -22.10
C MET A 1 -2.04 9.69 -22.83
N LYS A 2 -2.01 9.81 -24.17
CA LYS A 2 -3.20 10.11 -25.01
C LYS A 2 -3.44 9.01 -26.04
N THR A 3 -4.70 8.63 -26.28
CA THR A 3 -5.09 7.64 -27.28
C THR A 3 -6.50 7.93 -27.82
N ASN A 4 -6.95 7.19 -28.83
CA ASN A 4 -8.33 7.20 -29.32
C ASN A 4 -9.01 5.85 -29.01
N VAL A 5 -10.31 5.73 -29.28
CA VAL A 5 -11.08 4.51 -28.96
C VAL A 5 -10.50 3.27 -29.66
N SER A 6 -10.10 3.38 -30.93
CA SER A 6 -9.52 2.25 -31.66
C SER A 6 -8.16 1.83 -31.11
N GLY A 7 -7.33 2.80 -30.71
CA GLY A 7 -6.05 2.58 -30.06
C GLY A 7 -6.21 1.98 -28.66
N LEU A 8 -7.23 2.40 -27.92
CA LEU A 8 -7.61 1.80 -26.64
C LEU A 8 -7.89 0.31 -26.77
N LEU A 9 -8.73 -0.08 -27.73
CA LEU A 9 -9.13 -1.47 -27.92
C LEU A 9 -8.00 -2.35 -28.44
N ARG A 10 -7.17 -1.82 -29.34
CA ARG A 10 -6.06 -2.57 -29.94
C ARG A 10 -4.92 -2.79 -28.94
N ASP A 11 -4.55 -1.76 -28.20
CA ASP A 11 -3.39 -1.77 -27.30
C ASP A 11 -3.80 -1.77 -25.82
N PHE A 12 -4.98 -2.34 -25.53
CA PHE A 12 -5.53 -2.40 -24.19
C PHE A 12 -4.53 -2.95 -23.14
N PRO A 13 -3.74 -4.01 -23.40
CA PRO A 13 -2.77 -4.51 -22.42
C PRO A 13 -1.70 -3.49 -22.04
N ARG A 14 -1.26 -2.67 -22.99
CA ARG A 14 -0.28 -1.60 -22.76
C ARG A 14 -0.91 -0.47 -21.96
N ILE A 15 -2.14 -0.10 -22.33
CA ILE A 15 -2.87 0.99 -21.69
C ILE A 15 -3.25 0.65 -20.26
N ARG A 16 -3.70 -0.59 -20.01
CA ARG A 16 -3.92 -1.10 -18.66
C ARG A 16 -2.67 -1.02 -17.79
N ARG A 17 -1.50 -1.39 -18.33
CA ARG A 17 -0.24 -1.30 -17.58
C ARG A 17 0.12 0.15 -17.25
N ALA A 18 -0.05 1.07 -18.19
CA ALA A 18 0.17 2.50 -17.95
C ALA A 18 -0.76 3.05 -16.85
N ALA A 19 -2.06 2.75 -16.95
CA ALA A 19 -3.04 3.14 -15.94
C ALA A 19 -2.70 2.56 -14.55
N LEU A 20 -2.34 1.28 -14.47
CA LEU A 20 -1.93 0.62 -13.22
C LEU A 20 -0.60 1.14 -12.66
N ALA A 21 0.26 1.73 -13.49
CA ALA A 21 1.49 2.38 -13.06
C ALA A 21 1.24 3.81 -12.52
N GLY A 22 -0.03 4.25 -12.44
CA GLY A 22 -0.40 5.59 -11.99
C GLY A 22 -0.40 6.64 -13.09
N GLU A 23 -0.25 6.25 -14.36
CA GLU A 23 -0.33 7.19 -15.47
C GLU A 23 -1.78 7.46 -15.87
N GLU A 24 -2.16 8.72 -15.99
CA GLU A 24 -3.47 9.12 -16.52
C GLU A 24 -3.52 8.89 -18.04
N VAL A 25 -4.52 8.13 -18.50
CA VAL A 25 -4.73 7.87 -19.92
C VAL A 25 -5.98 8.59 -20.41
N LEU A 26 -5.79 9.59 -21.25
CA LEU A 26 -6.86 10.31 -21.92
C LEU A 26 -7.23 9.61 -23.23
N VAL A 27 -8.50 9.23 -23.39
CA VAL A 27 -9.05 8.65 -24.61
C VAL A 27 -9.92 9.71 -25.29
N GLU A 28 -9.48 10.20 -26.43
CA GLU A 28 -10.19 11.21 -27.20
C GLU A 28 -11.32 10.54 -28.00
N THR A 29 -12.54 11.05 -27.81
CA THR A 29 -13.73 10.63 -28.56
C THR A 29 -14.47 11.84 -29.10
N ARG A 30 -15.34 11.64 -30.09
CA ARG A 30 -16.14 12.71 -30.69
C ARG A 30 -17.21 13.27 -29.75
N GLU A 31 -17.59 12.48 -28.75
CA GLU A 31 -18.69 12.79 -27.82
C GLU A 31 -18.15 13.35 -26.49
N GLY A 32 -16.85 13.26 -26.26
CA GLY A 32 -16.18 13.71 -25.04
C GLY A 32 -14.96 12.85 -24.72
N ASN A 33 -13.99 13.42 -24.00
CA ASN A 33 -12.79 12.69 -23.62
C ASN A 33 -13.09 11.77 -22.43
N LEU A 34 -12.62 10.52 -22.49
CA LEU A 34 -12.68 9.58 -21.37
C LEU A 34 -11.32 9.58 -20.66
N LEU A 35 -11.33 9.49 -19.33
CA LEU A 35 -10.12 9.35 -18.54
C LEU A 35 -10.07 7.95 -17.93
N ILE A 36 -8.98 7.24 -18.18
CA ILE A 36 -8.72 5.93 -17.57
C ILE A 36 -7.59 6.12 -16.55
N VAL A 37 -7.92 5.83 -15.31
CA VAL A 37 -7.01 5.84 -14.17
C VAL A 37 -7.22 4.54 -13.41
N ALA A 38 -6.15 3.93 -12.90
CA ALA A 38 -6.33 2.83 -11.98
C ALA A 38 -6.83 3.37 -10.64
N GLU A 39 -8.01 2.93 -10.23
CA GLU A 39 -8.44 3.11 -8.85
C GLU A 39 -7.52 2.26 -7.97
N THR A 40 -6.65 2.95 -7.22
CA THR A 40 -5.86 2.27 -6.20
C THR A 40 -6.79 2.12 -5.01
N PRO A 41 -7.13 0.88 -4.57
CA PRO A 41 -7.91 0.73 -3.35
C PRO A 41 -7.18 1.51 -2.25
N PRO A 42 -7.89 2.32 -1.44
CA PRO A 42 -7.26 3.02 -0.33
C PRO A 42 -6.48 1.95 0.42
N SER A 43 -5.16 2.15 0.54
CA SER A 43 -4.27 1.20 1.20
C SER A 43 -4.96 0.83 2.51
N ALA A 44 -5.48 -0.40 2.58
CA ALA A 44 -6.06 -0.89 3.82
C ALA A 44 -4.88 -0.82 4.77
N SER A 45 -4.91 0.19 5.64
CA SER A 45 -3.81 0.45 6.54
C SER A 45 -3.61 -0.85 7.30
N LEU A 46 -2.45 -1.50 7.12
CA LEU A 46 -2.11 -2.69 7.89
C LEU A 46 -2.13 -2.39 9.40
N TYR A 47 -2.14 -1.10 9.78
CA TYR A 47 -2.39 -0.65 11.16
C TYR A 47 -3.83 -0.87 11.64
N GLY A 48 -4.80 -1.06 10.75
CA GLY A 48 -6.20 -1.32 11.12
C GLY A 48 -6.40 -2.66 11.82
N SER A 49 -5.56 -3.66 11.53
CA SER A 49 -5.61 -4.99 12.16
C SER A 49 -4.90 -5.05 13.52
N MET A 50 -4.30 -3.94 14.00
CA MET A 50 -3.67 -3.87 15.33
C MET A 50 -4.37 -2.86 16.25
N LYS A 51 -5.49 -2.27 15.80
CA LYS A 51 -6.13 -1.13 16.49
C LYS A 51 -6.74 -1.48 17.86
N ASP A 52 -6.97 -2.77 18.15
CA ASP A 52 -7.54 -3.24 19.42
C ASP A 52 -6.66 -4.26 20.17
N GLU A 53 -5.44 -4.58 19.69
CA GLU A 53 -4.58 -5.60 20.34
C GLU A 53 -3.44 -5.02 21.19
N ILE A 54 -3.30 -3.70 21.32
CA ILE A 54 -2.25 -3.10 22.14
C ILE A 54 -2.89 -2.30 23.28
N GLU A 55 -3.44 -3.01 24.26
CA GLU A 55 -3.88 -2.44 25.55
C GLU A 55 -2.75 -2.36 26.60
N SER A 56 -1.53 -2.82 26.28
CA SER A 56 -0.39 -2.63 27.18
C SER A 56 0.91 -2.39 26.41
N SER A 57 1.52 -1.21 26.63
CA SER A 57 2.97 -1.13 26.51
C SER A 57 3.51 -1.84 27.75
N ALA A 58 4.24 -2.93 27.55
CA ALA A 58 5.07 -3.49 28.60
C ALA A 58 6.29 -2.57 28.75
N ASP A 59 6.10 -1.44 29.45
CA ASP A 59 7.17 -0.50 29.84
C ASP A 59 8.23 -1.14 30.76
N ASP A 60 8.03 -2.41 31.11
CA ASP A 60 8.89 -3.23 31.98
C ASP A 60 9.85 -4.13 31.19
N LEU A 61 9.94 -3.97 29.86
CA LEU A 61 10.80 -4.82 29.01
C LEU A 61 12.31 -4.62 29.25
N ASP A 62 12.68 -3.47 29.81
CA ASP A 62 14.06 -3.13 30.20
C ASP A 62 14.39 -3.59 31.63
N SER A 63 13.43 -4.17 32.34
CA SER A 63 13.63 -4.65 33.71
C SER A 63 14.23 -6.05 33.70
N PRO A 64 15.24 -6.31 34.55
CA PRO A 64 15.78 -7.65 34.69
C PRO A 64 14.66 -8.60 35.16
N THR A 65 14.38 -9.65 34.38
CA THR A 65 13.43 -10.70 34.75
C THR A 65 13.91 -11.58 35.90
N LEU A 66 15.18 -11.45 36.29
CA LEU A 66 15.82 -12.20 37.36
C LEU A 66 16.34 -11.26 38.46
N PRO A 67 16.24 -11.65 39.75
CA PRO A 67 16.88 -10.90 40.83
C PRO A 67 18.41 -10.90 40.65
N SER A 68 19.05 -9.79 40.98
CA SER A 68 20.50 -9.57 40.79
C SER A 68 21.40 -10.59 41.50
N SER A 69 20.85 -11.43 42.38
CA SER A 69 21.53 -12.52 43.07
C SER A 69 21.78 -13.76 42.20
N GLU A 70 21.09 -13.89 41.05
CA GLU A 70 21.21 -15.06 40.17
C GLU A 70 22.23 -14.88 39.02
N TRP A 71 22.72 -13.65 38.81
CA TRP A 71 23.74 -13.39 37.79
C TRP A 71 25.13 -13.78 38.31
N GLY A 72 25.40 -15.09 38.34
CA GLY A 72 26.69 -15.67 38.68
C GLY A 72 27.70 -15.58 37.53
N ALA A 73 28.04 -14.37 37.08
CA ALA A 73 29.20 -14.18 36.22
C ALA A 73 30.47 -14.38 37.07
N ALA A 74 30.96 -15.62 37.12
CA ALA A 74 32.26 -15.92 37.69
C ALA A 74 33.34 -15.18 36.89
N LEU A 75 34.06 -14.29 37.58
CA LEU A 75 35.33 -13.69 37.13
C LEU A 75 36.45 -14.74 37.12
#